data_AF-A0AAW3KBQ4-F1
#
_entry.id   AF-A0AAW3KBQ4-F1
#
_cell.length_a   1.000
_cell.length_b   1.000
_cell.length_c   1.000
_cell.angle_alpha   90.00
_cell.angle_beta   90.00
_cell.angle_gamma   90.00
#
_symmetry.space_group_name_H-M   'P 1'
#
loop_
_entity.id
_entity.type
_entity.pdbx_description
1 polymer ?
#
loop_
_entity_poly.entity_id
_entity_poly.type
_entity_poly.pdbx_seq_one_letter_code
_entity_poly.pdbx_strand_id
1 'polypeptide(L)'
;MQYDQSWMGYGIIGGLQAGLISAVAGFVLFLLFHWLGRRNGWSYGPQIGWSFLLASALTVSGDLWNLFYFNYGRMQSLQLLKVKLAEVHDPDSIGLRTLCEVLGVAVGIYLAWALCSGDWKHRFGRRR
;
A
#
# COMPACT_ATOMS: atom_id res chain seq x y z
N MET A 1 -10.18 3.94 4.31
CA MET A 1 -11.13 4.99 3.86
C MET A 1 -11.34 4.79 2.37
N GLN A 2 -12.59 4.67 1.89
CA GLN A 2 -12.85 4.69 0.46
C GLN A 2 -12.73 6.15 0.00
N TYR A 3 -11.61 6.50 -0.62
CA TYR A 3 -11.46 7.78 -1.32
C TYR A 3 -12.18 7.69 -2.67
N ASP A 4 -12.53 8.83 -3.27
CA ASP A 4 -13.17 8.84 -4.59
C ASP A 4 -12.21 8.23 -5.63
N GLN A 5 -12.62 7.08 -6.18
CA GLN A 5 -11.88 6.30 -7.18
C GLN A 5 -12.48 6.44 -8.58
N SER A 6 -13.48 7.31 -8.78
CA SER A 6 -14.17 7.49 -10.08
C SER A 6 -13.24 7.83 -11.25
N TRP A 7 -12.04 8.35 -10.96
CA TRP A 7 -11.01 8.71 -11.93
C TRP A 7 -9.96 7.62 -12.17
N MET A 8 -9.93 6.54 -11.38
CA MET A 8 -8.98 5.44 -11.55
C MET A 8 -9.43 4.47 -12.64
N GLY A 9 -8.47 4.01 -13.44
CA GLY A 9 -8.72 3.02 -14.48
C GLY A 9 -9.15 1.66 -13.92
N TYR A 10 -9.64 0.78 -14.80
CA TYR A 10 -9.99 -0.59 -14.45
C TYR A 10 -8.83 -1.57 -14.73
N GLY A 11 -8.93 -2.77 -14.19
CA GLY A 11 -7.98 -3.87 -14.33
C GLY A 11 -6.58 -3.54 -13.83
N ILE A 12 -5.58 -3.90 -14.64
CA ILE A 12 -4.17 -3.71 -14.29
C ILE A 12 -3.77 -2.24 -14.15
N ILE A 13 -4.44 -1.34 -14.88
CA ILE A 13 -4.15 0.10 -14.82
C ILE A 13 -4.61 0.66 -13.47
N GLY A 14 -5.81 0.29 -13.02
CA GLY A 14 -6.32 0.65 -11.69
C GLY A 14 -5.45 0.09 -10.56
N GLY A 15 -5.05 -1.18 -10.68
CA GLY A 15 -4.13 -1.81 -9.74
C GLY A 15 -2.79 -1.08 -9.64
N LEU A 16 -2.17 -0.73 -10.77
CA LEU A 16 -0.91 0.02 -10.78
C LEU A 16 -1.06 1.42 -10.18
N GLN A 17 -2.17 2.12 -10.44
CA GLN A 17 -2.46 3.41 -9.83
C GLN A 17 -2.62 3.30 -8.30
N ALA A 18 -3.38 2.30 -7.83
CA ALA A 18 -3.56 2.01 -6.41
C ALA A 18 -2.21 1.68 -5.73
N GLY A 19 -1.40 0.86 -6.41
CA GLY A 19 -0.04 0.52 -6.00
C GLY A 19 0.88 1.72 -5.91
N LEU A 20 0.80 2.65 -6.86
CA LEU A 20 1.61 3.87 -6.86
C LEU A 20 1.23 4.80 -5.71
N ILE A 21 -0.07 4.96 -5.42
CA ILE A 21 -0.54 5.72 -4.25
C ILE A 21 -0.02 5.07 -2.96
N SER A 22 -0.12 3.74 -2.86
CA SER A 22 0.39 2.98 -1.72
C SER A 22 1.90 3.09 -1.56
N ALA A 23 2.65 3.15 -2.66
CA ALA A 23 4.08 3.40 -2.65
C ALA A 23 4.43 4.79 -2.12
N VAL A 24 3.72 5.83 -2.56
CA VAL A 24 3.91 7.19 -2.03
C VAL A 24 3.58 7.23 -0.53
N ALA A 25 2.49 6.60 -0.10
CA ALA A 25 2.12 6.54 1.32
C ALA A 25 3.19 5.83 2.16
N GLY A 26 3.65 4.65 1.73
CA GLY A 26 4.73 3.92 2.39
C GLY A 26 6.04 4.70 2.44
N PHE A 27 6.39 5.39 1.36
CA PHE A 27 7.57 6.24 1.27
C PHE A 27 7.53 7.39 2.29
N VAL A 28 6.42 8.14 2.31
CA VAL A 28 6.24 9.29 3.21
C VAL A 28 6.23 8.85 4.67
N LEU A 29 5.52 7.75 4.99
CA LEU A 29 5.50 7.23 6.35
C LEU A 29 6.88 6.77 6.82
N PHE A 30 7.64 6.09 5.95
CA PHE A 30 9.02 5.73 6.28
C PHE A 30 9.87 6.96 6.57
N LEU A 31 9.79 8.02 5.76
CA LEU A 31 10.54 9.25 6.03
C LEU A 31 10.16 9.89 7.37
N LEU A 32 8.89 9.86 7.74
CA LEU A 32 8.39 10.37 9.01
C LEU A 32 8.95 9.55 10.19
N PHE A 33 8.85 8.22 10.13
CA PHE A 33 9.41 7.34 11.15
C PHE A 33 10.93 7.34 11.18
N HIS A 34 11.58 7.58 10.05
CA HIS A 34 13.02 7.74 9.99
C HIS A 34 13.47 9.04 10.64
N TRP A 35 12.76 10.14 10.41
CA TRP A 35 13.00 11.42 11.08
C TRP A 35 12.78 11.32 12.60
N LEU A 36 11.70 10.66 13.03
CA LEU A 36 11.41 10.43 14.45
C LEU A 36 12.42 9.46 15.08
N GLY A 37 12.75 8.39 14.38
CA GLY A 37 13.69 7.36 14.81
C GLY A 37 15.11 7.88 14.96
N ARG A 38 15.55 8.79 14.07
CA ARG A 38 16.85 9.47 14.23
C ARG A 38 16.94 10.33 15.49
N ARG A 39 15.83 10.93 15.92
CA ARG A 39 15.79 11.72 17.17
C ARG A 39 15.78 10.85 18.42
N ASN A 40 15.18 9.66 18.33
CA ASN A 40 14.97 8.76 19.45
C ASN A 40 15.95 7.56 19.48
N GLY A 41 16.93 7.50 18.57
CA GLY A 41 17.92 6.42 18.51
C GLY A 41 17.37 5.06 18.07
N TRP A 42 16.26 5.02 17.33
CA TRP A 42 15.63 3.77 16.91
C TRP A 42 16.44 3.06 15.82
N SER A 43 16.51 1.72 15.89
CA SER A 43 17.03 0.91 14.79
C SER A 43 16.08 0.91 13.58
N TYR A 44 16.57 0.45 12.42
CA TYR A 44 15.73 0.39 11.19
C TYR A 44 14.55 -0.58 11.30
N GLY A 45 14.63 -1.61 12.15
CA GLY A 45 13.56 -2.61 12.30
C GLY A 45 12.21 -2.00 12.70
N PRO A 46 12.11 -1.30 13.84
CA PRO A 46 10.89 -0.60 14.25
C PRO A 46 10.43 0.47 13.25
N GLN A 47 11.37 1.19 12.61
CA GLN A 47 11.04 2.21 11.60
C GLN A 47 10.31 1.58 10.40
N ILE A 48 10.85 0.49 9.85
CA ILE A 48 10.26 -0.26 8.74
C ILE A 48 8.94 -0.89 9.18
N GLY A 49 8.91 -1.53 10.35
CA GLY A 49 7.73 -2.21 10.88
C GLY A 49 6.53 -1.28 11.05
N TRP A 50 6.70 -0.15 11.75
CA TRP A 50 5.61 0.82 11.94
C TRP A 50 5.17 1.47 10.63
N SER A 51 6.12 1.77 9.74
CA SER A 51 5.80 2.34 8.43
C SER A 51 4.98 1.37 7.59
N PHE A 52 5.36 0.09 7.56
CA PHE A 52 4.64 -0.94 6.81
C PHE A 52 3.24 -1.19 7.38
N LEU A 53 3.13 -1.30 8.70
CA LEU A 53 1.86 -1.51 9.37
C LEU A 53 0.90 -0.34 9.11
N LEU A 54 1.35 0.90 9.29
CA LEU A 54 0.49 2.07 9.11
C LEU A 54 0.17 2.34 7.64
N ALA A 55 1.13 2.16 6.73
CA ALA A 55 0.88 2.32 5.30
C ALA A 55 -0.15 1.29 4.81
N SER A 56 0.03 0.02 5.17
CA SER A 56 -0.92 -1.04 4.83
C SER A 56 -2.29 -0.79 5.47
N ALA A 57 -2.32 -0.34 6.73
CA ALA A 57 -3.56 -0.02 7.42
C ALA A 57 -4.33 1.13 6.74
N LEU A 58 -3.63 2.10 6.14
CA LEU A 58 -4.25 3.25 5.51
C LEU A 58 -4.69 2.98 4.06
N THR A 59 -3.86 2.27 3.29
CA THR A 59 -4.07 2.11 1.83
C THR A 59 -4.67 0.75 1.49
N VAL A 60 -4.12 -0.34 2.02
CA VAL A 60 -4.50 -1.72 1.66
C VAL A 60 -5.80 -2.17 2.33
N SER A 61 -6.11 -1.65 3.53
CA SER A 61 -7.25 -2.12 4.34
C SER A 61 -8.59 -2.15 3.61
N GLY A 62 -8.83 -1.20 2.69
CA GLY A 62 -10.10 -1.12 1.96
C GLY A 62 -10.30 -2.33 1.05
N ASP A 63 -9.38 -2.52 0.10
CA ASP A 63 -9.47 -3.61 -0.88
C ASP A 63 -9.25 -4.98 -0.23
N LEU A 64 -8.44 -5.05 0.83
CA LEU A 64 -8.26 -6.28 1.62
C LEU A 64 -9.54 -6.68 2.37
N TRP A 65 -10.25 -5.72 2.97
CA TRP A 65 -11.51 -6.00 3.67
C TRP A 65 -12.61 -6.41 2.68
N ASN A 66 -12.67 -5.77 1.51
CA ASN A 66 -13.56 -6.18 0.43
C ASN A 66 -13.26 -7.62 -0.02
N LEU A 67 -11.99 -7.95 -0.23
CA LEU A 67 -11.56 -9.30 -0.62
C LEU A 67 -11.92 -10.34 0.44
N PHE A 68 -11.71 -10.02 1.72
CA PHE A 68 -12.10 -10.88 2.83
C PHE A 68 -13.63 -11.07 2.89
N TYR A 69 -14.39 -9.99 2.78
CA TYR A 69 -15.85 -10.03 2.82
C TYR A 69 -16.45 -10.81 1.63
N PHE A 70 -15.90 -10.65 0.43
CA PHE A 70 -16.37 -11.40 -0.74
C PHE A 70 -15.98 -12.87 -0.73
N ASN A 71 -14.86 -13.24 -0.09
CA ASN A 71 -14.43 -14.64 -0.03
C ASN A 71 -15.07 -15.41 1.14
N TYR A 72 -15.25 -14.77 2.30
CA TYR A 72 -15.67 -15.42 3.55
C TYR A 72 -17.00 -14.91 4.13
N GLY A 73 -17.52 -13.78 3.64
CA GLY A 73 -18.81 -13.27 4.08
C GLY A 73 -19.95 -14.19 3.64
N ARG A 74 -20.82 -14.58 4.58
CA ARG A 74 -22.08 -15.28 4.24
C ARG A 74 -23.00 -14.33 3.49
N MET A 75 -22.95 -14.35 2.17
CA MET A 75 -23.88 -13.62 1.32
C MET A 75 -25.24 -14.30 1.36
N GLN A 76 -26.14 -13.79 2.19
CA GLN A 76 -27.46 -14.40 2.39
C GLN A 76 -28.39 -14.24 1.16
N SER A 77 -28.10 -13.31 0.24
CA SER A 77 -28.85 -13.18 -1.02
C SER A 77 -28.01 -12.60 -2.16
N LEU A 78 -28.34 -13.00 -3.38
CA LEU A 78 -27.70 -12.56 -4.63
C LEU A 78 -27.93 -11.05 -4.90
N GLN A 79 -28.99 -10.47 -4.32
CA GLN A 79 -29.28 -9.04 -4.40
C GLN A 79 -28.36 -8.22 -3.50
N LEU A 80 -28.07 -8.69 -2.28
CA LEU A 80 -27.15 -8.00 -1.36
C LEU A 80 -25.72 -8.01 -1.92
N LEU A 81 -25.34 -9.12 -2.56
CA LEU A 81 -24.07 -9.22 -3.28
C LEU A 81 -23.97 -8.18 -4.39
N LYS A 82 -25.00 -8.05 -5.25
CA LYS A 82 -25.01 -7.05 -6.35
C LYS A 82 -24.92 -5.62 -5.84
N VAL A 83 -25.59 -5.29 -4.73
CA VAL A 83 -25.52 -3.95 -4.12
C VAL A 83 -24.11 -3.67 -3.60
N LYS A 84 -23.47 -4.64 -2.94
CA LYS A 84 -22.08 -4.50 -2.46
C LYS A 84 -21.05 -4.52 -3.59
N LEU A 85 -21.33 -5.22 -4.69
CA LEU A 85 -20.49 -5.22 -5.88
C LEU A 85 -20.55 -3.87 -6.61
N ALA A 86 -21.73 -3.25 -6.67
CA ALA A 86 -21.91 -1.92 -7.28
C ALA A 86 -21.26 -0.79 -6.46
N GLU A 87 -21.05 -1.01 -5.16
CA GLU A 87 -20.38 -0.07 -4.26
C GLU A 87 -18.86 -0.15 -4.35
N VAL A 88 -18.31 -1.23 -4.92
CA VAL A 88 -16.86 -1.45 -5.03
C VAL A 88 -16.38 -1.05 -6.43
N HIS A 89 -15.43 -0.12 -6.46
CA HIS A 89 -14.76 0.26 -7.70
C HIS A 89 -13.97 -0.95 -8.25
N ASP A 90 -14.25 -1.35 -9.48
CA ASP A 90 -13.60 -2.47 -10.18
C ASP A 90 -13.62 -3.83 -9.43
N PRO A 91 -14.79 -4.46 -9.31
CA PRO A 91 -14.95 -5.65 -8.48
C PRO A 91 -14.22 -6.90 -9.03
N ASP A 92 -13.99 -6.96 -10.33
CA ASP A 92 -13.33 -8.11 -10.99
C ASP A 92 -11.82 -8.14 -10.70
N SER A 93 -11.22 -7.00 -10.36
CA SER A 93 -9.77 -6.87 -10.16
C SER A 93 -9.35 -6.56 -8.72
N ILE A 94 -10.27 -6.65 -7.74
CA ILE A 94 -9.97 -6.37 -6.31
C ILE A 94 -8.72 -7.09 -5.84
N GLY A 95 -8.55 -8.37 -6.17
CA GLY A 95 -7.36 -9.13 -5.81
C GLY A 95 -6.06 -8.57 -6.40
N LEU A 96 -6.09 -8.16 -7.67
CA LEU A 96 -4.95 -7.54 -8.34
C LEU A 96 -4.63 -6.18 -7.72
N ARG A 97 -5.64 -5.38 -7.40
CA ARG A 97 -5.49 -4.09 -6.73
C ARG A 97 -4.84 -4.24 -5.36
N THR A 98 -5.38 -5.11 -4.49
CA THR A 98 -4.80 -5.39 -3.17
C THR A 98 -3.34 -5.83 -3.28
N LEU A 99 -3.01 -6.70 -4.25
CA LEU A 99 -1.63 -7.12 -4.49
C LEU A 99 -0.74 -5.95 -4.90
N CYS A 100 -1.18 -5.12 -5.84
CA CYS A 100 -0.44 -3.93 -6.27
C CYS A 100 -0.26 -2.93 -5.12
N GLU A 101 -1.25 -2.75 -4.25
CA GLU A 101 -1.15 -1.87 -3.07
C GLU A 101 -0.10 -2.38 -2.07
N VAL A 102 -0.12 -3.68 -1.73
CA VAL A 102 0.88 -4.28 -0.83
C VAL A 102 2.29 -4.17 -1.41
N LEU A 103 2.45 -4.50 -2.70
CA LEU A 103 3.73 -4.35 -3.40
C LEU A 103 4.16 -2.88 -3.44
N GLY A 104 3.21 -1.96 -3.67
CA GLY A 104 3.40 -0.53 -3.62
C GLY A 104 3.99 -0.09 -2.28
N VAL A 105 3.34 -0.44 -1.16
CA VAL A 105 3.84 -0.14 0.19
C VAL A 105 5.27 -0.65 0.39
N ALA A 106 5.53 -1.92 0.02
CA ALA A 106 6.85 -2.53 0.17
C ALA A 106 7.93 -1.79 -0.65
N VAL A 107 7.64 -1.48 -1.91
CA VAL A 107 8.55 -0.74 -2.81
C VAL A 107 8.77 0.69 -2.30
N GLY A 108 7.72 1.38 -1.88
CA GLY A 108 7.81 2.74 -1.35
C GLY A 108 8.71 2.84 -0.12
N ILE A 109 8.55 1.91 0.82
CA ILE A 109 9.39 1.83 2.02
C ILE A 109 10.83 1.46 1.65
N TYR A 110 11.02 0.50 0.73
CA TYR A 110 12.36 0.12 0.28
C TYR A 110 13.11 1.29 -0.36
N LEU A 111 12.46 2.06 -1.24
CA LEU A 111 13.06 3.23 -1.86
C LEU A 111 13.41 4.32 -0.85
N ALA A 112 12.51 4.58 0.12
CA ALA A 112 12.77 5.55 1.18
C ALA A 112 13.94 5.10 2.07
N TRP A 113 14.00 3.82 2.42
CA TRP A 113 15.11 3.24 3.16
C TRP A 113 16.43 3.34 2.38
N ALA A 114 16.44 2.98 1.09
CA ALA A 114 17.64 3.03 0.25
C ALA A 114 18.20 4.46 0.10
N LEU A 115 17.32 5.47 0.08
CA LEU A 115 17.70 6.88 0.11
C LEU A 115 18.29 7.30 1.45
N CYS A 116 17.69 6.85 2.57
CA CYS A 116 18.11 7.24 3.91
C CYS A 116 19.32 6.48 4.45
N SER A 117 19.52 5.23 4.04
CA SER A 117 20.60 4.36 4.54
C SER A 117 21.97 4.74 3.99
N GLY A 118 22.06 5.67 3.03
CA GLY A 118 23.32 6.07 2.39
C GLY A 118 23.96 4.98 1.52
N ASP A 119 23.38 3.78 1.50
CA ASP A 119 23.89 2.59 0.81
C ASP A 119 23.84 2.75 -0.72
N TRP A 120 22.98 3.65 -1.22
CA TRP A 120 22.94 4.00 -2.64
C TRP A 120 24.26 4.62 -3.14
N LYS A 121 24.92 5.46 -2.32
CA LYS A 121 26.25 6.03 -2.65
C LYS A 121 27.33 4.95 -2.65
N HIS A 122 27.20 3.91 -1.84
CA HIS A 122 28.18 2.82 -1.76
C HIS A 122 27.98 1.75 -2.84
N ARG A 123 26.73 1.54 -3.28
CA ARG A 123 26.36 0.56 -4.32
C ARG A 123 26.50 1.09 -5.76
N PHE A 124 26.30 2.39 -5.99
CA PHE A 124 26.39 3.02 -7.33
C PHE A 124 27.46 4.12 -7.44
N GLY A 125 28.12 4.49 -6.35
CA GLY A 125 29.26 5.39 -6.39
C GLY A 125 30.49 4.68 -6.96
N ARG A 126 30.95 5.13 -8.14
CA ARG A 126 32.29 4.82 -8.64
C ARG A 126 33.30 5.08 -7.52
N ARG A 127 34.04 4.04 -7.14
CA ARG A 127 35.31 4.20 -6.42
C ARG A 127 36.15 5.18 -7.24
N ARG A 128 36.40 6.37 -6.69
CA ARG A 128 37.53 7.20 -7.11
C ARG A 128 38.65 6.94 -6.13
#